data_AF-A0A3B3RC87-F1
#
_entry.id   AF-A0A3B3RC87-F1
#
_cell.length_a   1.000
_cell.length_b   1.000
_cell.length_c   1.000
_cell.angle_alpha   90.00
_cell.angle_beta   90.00
_cell.angle_gamma   90.00
#
_symmetry.space_group_name_H-M   'P 1'
#
loop_
_entity.id
_entity.type
_entity.pdbx_description
1 polymer ?
#
loop_
_entity_poly.entity_id
_entity_poly.type
_entity_poly.pdbx_seq_one_letter_code
_entity_poly.pdbx_strand_id
1 'polypeptide(L)'
;MRGTKRKISLASCEACGAEEAKYRCPACLKHSCSLPCVKKHKSDSGCTGVRDKTAFVPLSCFDEMTLLSDYRFLEDSGRLADSITRDRHRLPQQKNQKARILRLGAHRLNLQLRLLPNGFTKSRENTTFFNKRECRFYWHVKLLFPESSTEYRERRVPDNRTLKEILTPYIHPTESEPVKRQKLKVYVRDSFDGVRVFMKVENRKCNSMR
;
A
#
# COMPACT_ATOMS: atom_id res chain seq x y z
N MET A 1 -12.60 -61.85 2.42
CA MET A 1 -11.52 -60.94 2.01
C MET A 1 -12.13 -59.59 1.62
N ARG A 2 -11.98 -58.54 2.43
CA ARG A 2 -12.54 -57.22 2.11
C ARG A 2 -11.53 -56.46 1.25
N GLY A 3 -11.87 -56.24 -0.02
CA GLY A 3 -11.03 -55.51 -0.96
C GLY A 3 -10.81 -54.07 -0.51
N THR A 4 -9.54 -53.71 -0.29
CA THR A 4 -9.10 -52.36 0.01
C THR A 4 -9.27 -51.51 -1.25
N LYS A 5 -10.37 -50.76 -1.33
CA LYS A 5 -10.52 -49.70 -2.35
C LYS A 5 -9.42 -48.67 -2.08
N ARG A 6 -8.31 -48.71 -2.84
CA ARG A 6 -7.30 -47.65 -2.84
C ARG A 6 -7.97 -46.37 -3.32
N LYS A 7 -8.32 -45.47 -2.38
CA LYS A 7 -8.62 -44.07 -2.69
C LYS A 7 -7.39 -43.50 -3.39
N ILE A 8 -7.61 -42.64 -4.39
CA ILE A 8 -6.60 -41.87 -5.13
C ILE A 8 -5.38 -41.62 -4.24
N SER A 9 -4.22 -42.17 -4.59
CA SER A 9 -3.00 -42.06 -3.79
C SER A 9 -2.69 -40.59 -3.56
N LEU A 10 -2.92 -40.11 -2.34
CA LEU A 10 -2.49 -38.78 -1.95
C LEU A 10 -0.97 -38.78 -1.97
N ALA A 11 -0.38 -37.75 -2.60
CA ALA A 11 1.07 -37.57 -2.63
C ALA A 11 1.64 -37.67 -1.20
N SER A 12 2.87 -38.15 -1.05
CA SER A 12 3.56 -38.13 0.23
C SER A 12 3.69 -36.70 0.76
N CYS A 13 3.68 -36.53 2.09
CA CYS A 13 3.92 -35.23 2.71
C CYS A 13 5.28 -34.65 2.26
N GLU A 14 5.28 -33.49 1.60
CA GLU A 14 6.51 -32.87 1.09
C GLU A 14 7.29 -32.10 2.18
N ALA A 15 6.81 -32.09 3.43
CA ALA A 15 7.48 -31.45 4.56
C ALA A 15 8.20 -32.44 5.50
N CYS A 16 7.70 -33.68 5.60
CA CYS A 16 8.31 -34.73 6.43
C CYS A 16 8.60 -36.04 5.70
N GLY A 17 8.02 -36.29 4.52
CA GLY A 17 8.22 -37.51 3.73
C GLY A 17 7.67 -38.81 4.34
N ALA A 18 7.28 -38.80 5.62
CA ALA A 18 6.97 -40.01 6.38
C ALA A 18 5.54 -40.54 6.18
N GLU A 19 4.58 -39.65 5.94
CA GLU A 19 3.15 -39.97 5.93
C GLU A 19 2.48 -39.49 4.64
N GLU A 20 1.37 -40.11 4.27
CA GLU A 20 0.51 -39.63 3.19
C GLU A 20 -0.02 -38.22 3.49
N ALA A 21 -0.01 -37.35 2.48
CA ALA A 21 -0.50 -36.00 2.67
C ALA A 21 -2.01 -35.96 2.87
N LYS A 22 -2.47 -35.09 3.77
CA LYS A 22 -3.89 -34.87 4.09
C LYS A 22 -4.37 -33.49 3.64
N TYR A 23 -3.46 -32.54 3.48
CA TYR A 23 -3.74 -31.15 3.17
C TYR A 23 -2.88 -30.68 2.01
N ARG A 24 -3.40 -29.70 1.25
CA ARG A 24 -2.68 -29.03 0.17
C ARG A 24 -2.70 -27.52 0.41
N CYS A 25 -1.52 -26.90 0.36
CA CYS A 25 -1.42 -25.46 0.57
C CYS A 25 -2.05 -24.68 -0.60
N PRO A 26 -2.98 -23.73 -0.38
CA PRO A 26 -3.63 -23.03 -1.48
C PRO A 26 -2.73 -22.00 -2.18
N ALA A 27 -1.60 -21.61 -1.57
CA ALA A 27 -0.65 -20.65 -2.13
C ALA A 27 0.41 -21.31 -3.03
N CYS A 28 1.09 -22.34 -2.53
CA CYS A 28 2.20 -23.00 -3.23
C CYS A 28 1.90 -24.46 -3.63
N LEU A 29 0.68 -24.93 -3.40
CA LEU A 29 0.21 -26.27 -3.76
C LEU A 29 0.92 -27.44 -3.07
N LYS A 30 1.82 -27.16 -2.12
CA LYS A 30 2.60 -28.15 -1.36
C LYS A 30 1.71 -29.06 -0.50
N HIS A 31 1.98 -30.35 -0.54
CA HIS A 31 1.23 -31.36 0.20
C HIS A 31 1.81 -31.57 1.60
N SER A 32 0.92 -31.70 2.60
CA SER A 32 1.31 -31.87 4.02
C SER A 32 0.38 -32.84 4.75
N CYS A 33 0.91 -33.61 5.71
CA CYS A 33 0.12 -34.60 6.46
C CYS A 33 -0.49 -34.07 7.76
N SER A 34 0.01 -32.95 8.29
CA SER A 34 -0.36 -32.45 9.63
C SER A 34 -0.08 -30.95 9.80
N LEU A 35 -0.67 -30.33 10.83
CA LEU A 35 -0.45 -28.91 11.14
C LEU A 35 1.04 -28.55 11.37
N PRO A 36 1.87 -29.37 12.08
CA PRO A 36 3.31 -29.14 12.15
C PRO A 36 3.97 -29.07 10.77
N CYS A 37 3.59 -29.95 9.84
CA CYS A 37 4.08 -29.94 8.47
C CYS A 37 3.62 -28.71 7.67
N VAL A 38 2.41 -28.21 7.94
CA VAL A 38 1.92 -26.95 7.38
C VAL A 38 2.77 -25.77 7.89
N LYS A 39 3.04 -25.69 9.19
CA LYS A 39 3.84 -24.60 9.76
C LYS A 39 5.30 -24.65 9.33
N LYS A 40 5.89 -25.86 9.32
CA LYS A 40 7.27 -26.09 8.89
C LYS A 40 7.49 -25.58 7.47
N HIS A 41 6.68 -26.01 6.49
CA HIS A 41 6.89 -25.53 5.12
C HIS A 41 6.68 -24.02 4.98
N LYS A 42 5.72 -23.43 5.70
CA LYS A 42 5.50 -21.97 5.65
C LYS A 42 6.72 -21.20 6.16
N SER A 43 7.36 -21.71 7.21
CA SER A 43 8.61 -21.14 7.74
C SER A 43 9.76 -21.33 6.74
N ASP A 44 9.96 -22.56 6.25
CA ASP A 44 11.11 -22.90 5.40
C ASP A 44 11.05 -22.20 4.03
N SER A 45 9.85 -22.06 3.45
CA SER A 45 9.66 -21.47 2.12
C SER A 45 9.15 -20.02 2.14
N GLY A 46 9.02 -19.40 3.32
CA GLY A 46 8.42 -18.06 3.46
C GLY A 46 6.99 -17.93 2.92
N CYS A 47 6.23 -19.03 2.89
CA CYS A 47 4.91 -19.06 2.27
C CYS A 47 3.83 -18.47 3.17
N THR A 48 3.03 -17.53 2.64
CA THR A 48 1.90 -16.91 3.35
C THR A 48 0.79 -17.92 3.66
N GLY A 49 0.65 -18.94 2.81
CA GLY A 49 -0.45 -19.91 2.85
C GLY A 49 -1.80 -19.34 2.40
N VAL A 50 -1.80 -18.17 1.76
CA VAL A 50 -2.98 -17.53 1.18
C VAL A 50 -2.82 -17.53 -0.34
N ARG A 51 -3.80 -18.07 -1.07
CA ARG A 51 -3.81 -18.04 -2.54
C ARG A 51 -3.85 -16.60 -3.04
N ASP A 52 -2.96 -16.26 -3.96
CA ASP A 52 -3.07 -15.02 -4.72
C ASP A 52 -4.20 -15.18 -5.74
N LYS A 53 -5.35 -14.53 -5.47
CA LYS A 53 -6.51 -14.53 -6.36
C LYS A 53 -6.26 -13.71 -7.64
N THR A 54 -5.23 -12.87 -7.65
CA THR A 54 -4.93 -11.91 -8.72
C THR A 54 -3.63 -12.22 -9.46
N ALA A 55 -3.08 -13.42 -9.26
CA ALA A 55 -1.88 -13.86 -9.95
C ALA A 55 -2.08 -13.82 -11.47
N PHE A 56 -1.09 -13.29 -12.19
CA PHE A 56 -1.14 -13.22 -13.64
C PHE A 56 -1.11 -14.63 -14.26
N VAL A 57 -2.06 -14.89 -15.16
CA VAL A 57 -2.11 -16.12 -15.97
C VAL A 57 -1.97 -15.73 -17.44
N PRO A 58 -0.93 -16.21 -18.15
CA PRO A 58 -0.82 -16.01 -19.59
C PRO A 58 -2.04 -16.56 -20.32
N LEU A 59 -2.45 -15.91 -21.41
CA LEU A 59 -3.60 -16.33 -22.23
C LEU A 59 -3.50 -17.80 -22.69
N SER A 60 -2.30 -18.30 -22.96
CA SER A 60 -2.05 -19.69 -23.36
C SER A 60 -2.40 -20.71 -22.26
N CYS A 61 -2.41 -20.29 -21.00
CA CYS A 61 -2.69 -21.11 -19.83
C CYS A 61 -4.03 -20.73 -19.17
N PHE A 62 -4.82 -19.86 -19.81
CA PHE A 62 -6.12 -19.43 -19.30
C PHE A 62 -7.16 -20.51 -19.59
N ASP A 63 -7.53 -21.26 -18.55
CA ASP A 63 -8.50 -22.35 -18.63
C ASP A 63 -9.85 -21.96 -18.01
N GLU A 64 -10.84 -22.85 -18.16
CA GLU A 64 -12.18 -22.66 -17.57
C GLU A 64 -12.14 -22.52 -16.04
N MET A 65 -11.18 -23.18 -15.38
CA MET A 65 -10.98 -23.08 -13.94
C MET A 65 -10.48 -21.70 -13.50
N THR A 66 -9.63 -21.06 -14.31
CA THR A 66 -9.16 -19.69 -14.12
C THR A 66 -10.32 -18.72 -14.33
N LEU A 67 -11.11 -18.90 -15.39
CA LEU A 67 -12.32 -18.10 -15.63
C LEU A 67 -13.30 -18.16 -14.45
N LEU A 68 -13.59 -19.36 -13.93
CA LEU A 68 -14.47 -19.53 -12.77
C LEU A 68 -13.88 -18.90 -11.50
N SER A 69 -12.56 -18.95 -11.32
CA SER A 69 -11.87 -18.28 -10.23
C SER A 69 -12.07 -16.76 -10.30
N ASP A 70 -11.91 -16.17 -11.49
CA ASP A 70 -12.06 -14.74 -11.71
C ASP A 70 -13.52 -14.29 -11.54
N TYR A 71 -14.46 -15.07 -12.08
CA TYR A 71 -15.90 -14.83 -11.88
C TYR A 71 -16.27 -14.80 -10.39
N ARG A 72 -15.82 -15.80 -9.62
CA ARG A 72 -16.06 -15.86 -8.17
C ARG A 72 -15.40 -14.71 -7.43
N PHE A 73 -14.20 -14.30 -7.84
CA PHE A 73 -13.52 -13.14 -7.26
C PHE A 73 -14.33 -11.84 -7.47
N LEU A 74 -14.92 -11.65 -8.65
CA LEU A 74 -15.80 -10.51 -8.93
C LEU A 74 -17.09 -10.59 -8.13
N GLU A 75 -17.73 -11.77 -8.01
CA GLU A 75 -18.89 -11.94 -7.15
C GLU A 75 -18.58 -11.65 -5.68
N ASP A 76 -17.50 -12.19 -5.13
CA ASP A 76 -17.06 -11.96 -3.75
C ASP A 76 -16.88 -10.45 -3.50
N SER A 77 -16.26 -9.75 -4.45
CA SER A 77 -16.05 -8.30 -4.40
C SER A 77 -17.38 -7.53 -4.42
N GLY A 78 -18.33 -7.97 -5.27
CA GLY A 78 -19.68 -7.41 -5.33
C GLY A 78 -20.47 -7.64 -4.04
N ARG A 79 -20.42 -8.85 -3.48
CA ARG A 79 -21.07 -9.19 -2.20
C ARG A 79 -20.51 -8.36 -1.05
N LEU A 80 -19.19 -8.13 -1.01
CA LEU A 80 -18.57 -7.26 -0.01
C LEU A 80 -19.01 -5.80 -0.15
N ALA A 81 -19.11 -5.28 -1.38
CA ALA A 81 -19.60 -3.93 -1.61
C ALA A 81 -21.09 -3.77 -1.22
N ASP A 82 -21.92 -4.76 -1.53
CA ASP A 82 -23.34 -4.79 -1.15
C ASP A 82 -23.51 -4.89 0.37
N SER A 83 -22.76 -5.77 1.04
CA SER A 83 -22.81 -5.91 2.50
C SER A 83 -22.42 -4.60 3.21
N ILE A 84 -21.36 -3.92 2.76
CA ILE A 84 -20.97 -2.60 3.29
C ILE A 84 -22.07 -1.56 3.06
N THR A 85 -22.73 -1.58 1.90
CA THR A 85 -23.82 -0.65 1.60
C THR A 85 -25.03 -0.86 2.51
N ARG A 86 -25.39 -2.12 2.78
CA ARG A 86 -26.48 -2.48 3.69
C ARG A 86 -26.15 -2.16 5.15
N ASP A 87 -24.92 -2.44 5.58
CA ASP A 87 -24.46 -2.16 6.95
C ASP A 87 -24.19 -0.67 7.20
N ARG A 88 -24.03 0.13 6.15
CA ARG A 88 -23.92 1.60 6.25
C ARG A 88 -25.12 2.26 6.92
N HIS A 89 -26.29 1.62 6.85
CA HIS A 89 -27.50 2.06 7.54
C HIS A 89 -27.53 1.64 9.03
N ARG A 90 -26.69 0.68 9.43
CA ARG A 90 -26.65 0.11 10.78
C ARG A 90 -25.46 0.59 11.61
N LEU A 91 -24.37 1.03 10.98
CA LEU A 91 -23.20 1.56 11.66
C LEU A 91 -23.36 3.06 11.94
N PRO A 92 -23.09 3.52 13.18
CA PRO A 92 -22.96 4.95 13.45
C PRO A 92 -21.92 5.52 12.49
N GLN A 93 -22.32 6.51 11.67
CA GLN A 93 -21.34 7.26 10.88
C GLN A 93 -20.37 7.91 11.85
N GLN A 94 -19.21 7.29 12.09
CA GLN A 94 -18.13 7.93 12.81
C GLN A 94 -17.70 9.14 12.00
N LYS A 95 -18.18 10.31 12.41
CA LYS A 95 -17.83 11.59 11.80
C LYS A 95 -16.34 11.77 12.03
N ASN A 96 -15.53 11.61 10.99
CA ASN A 96 -14.09 11.86 11.05
C ASN A 96 -13.88 13.37 11.30
N GLN A 97 -13.81 13.76 12.57
CA GLN A 97 -13.71 15.15 13.00
C GLN A 97 -12.47 15.82 12.45
N LYS A 98 -11.34 15.08 12.35
CA LYS A 98 -10.10 15.55 11.73
C LYS A 98 -10.34 15.93 10.27
N ALA A 99 -10.95 15.04 9.49
CA ALA A 99 -11.27 15.32 8.08
C ALA A 99 -12.21 16.52 7.92
N ARG A 100 -13.19 16.67 8.82
CA ARG A 100 -14.10 17.84 8.83
C ARG A 100 -13.33 19.14 9.08
N ILE A 101 -12.47 19.17 10.09
CA ILE A 101 -11.66 20.37 10.42
C ILE A 101 -10.76 20.76 9.25
N LEU A 102 -10.09 19.78 8.64
CA LEU A 102 -9.24 20.01 7.47
C LEU A 102 -10.02 20.57 6.28
N ARG A 103 -11.21 20.04 5.98
CA ARG A 103 -12.07 20.56 4.91
C ARG A 103 -12.53 21.98 5.16
N LEU A 104 -12.95 22.30 6.40
CA LEU A 104 -13.38 23.65 6.77
C LEU A 104 -12.21 24.65 6.71
N GLY A 105 -11.02 24.26 7.17
CA GLY A 105 -9.82 25.10 7.06
C GLY A 105 -9.42 25.34 5.60
N ALA A 106 -9.51 24.31 4.75
CA ALA A 106 -9.18 24.41 3.33
C ALA A 106 -10.15 25.34 2.61
N HIS A 107 -11.46 25.23 2.89
CA HIS A 107 -12.46 26.14 2.35
C HIS A 107 -12.21 27.59 2.78
N ARG A 108 -11.81 27.84 4.03
CA ARG A 108 -11.50 29.19 4.52
C ARG A 108 -10.31 29.83 3.79
N LEU A 109 -9.34 29.02 3.38
CA LEU A 109 -8.13 29.47 2.67
C LEU A 109 -8.23 29.31 1.14
N ASN A 110 -9.43 28.99 0.60
CA ASN A 110 -9.64 28.70 -0.82
C ASN A 110 -8.70 27.61 -1.38
N LEU A 111 -8.34 26.64 -0.56
CA LEU A 111 -7.50 25.50 -0.93
C LEU A 111 -8.35 24.31 -1.38
N GLN A 112 -7.99 23.71 -2.51
CA GLN A 112 -8.63 22.48 -2.99
C GLN A 112 -8.03 21.24 -2.30
N LEU A 113 -8.55 20.90 -1.11
CA LEU A 113 -8.08 19.74 -0.35
C LEU A 113 -8.91 18.47 -0.64
N ARG A 114 -8.24 17.41 -1.12
CA ARG A 114 -8.82 16.06 -1.28
C ARG A 114 -8.23 15.12 -0.22
N LEU A 115 -9.11 14.44 0.51
CA LEU A 115 -8.72 13.50 1.56
C LEU A 115 -9.04 12.07 1.14
N LEU A 116 -8.04 11.19 1.26
CA LEU A 116 -8.23 9.76 1.06
C LEU A 116 -9.00 9.14 2.24
N PRO A 117 -9.87 8.13 2.00
CA PRO A 117 -10.53 7.39 3.06
C PRO A 117 -9.54 6.80 4.08
N ASN A 118 -9.98 6.64 5.33
CA ASN A 118 -9.12 6.21 6.44
C ASN A 118 -8.46 4.84 6.25
N GLY A 119 -9.03 3.97 5.40
CA GLY A 119 -8.46 2.66 5.10
C GLY A 119 -7.18 2.71 4.25
N PHE A 120 -6.92 3.81 3.54
CA PHE A 120 -5.73 3.95 2.71
C PHE A 120 -4.48 4.21 3.57
N THR A 121 -3.38 3.53 3.25
CA THR A 121 -2.07 3.73 3.91
C THR A 121 -1.64 5.19 3.90
N LYS A 122 -1.78 5.86 2.76
CA LYS A 122 -1.52 7.32 2.63
C LYS A 122 -2.35 8.17 3.58
N SER A 123 -3.59 7.79 3.89
CA SER A 123 -4.44 8.52 4.85
C SER A 123 -3.96 8.28 6.29
N ARG A 124 -3.58 7.05 6.61
CA ARG A 124 -3.03 6.66 7.92
C ARG A 124 -1.69 7.34 8.23
N GLU A 125 -0.81 7.44 7.23
CA GLU A 125 0.50 8.11 7.38
C GLU A 125 0.39 9.64 7.46
N ASN A 126 -0.72 10.22 6.99
CA ASN A 126 -0.87 11.67 6.88
C ASN A 126 -1.03 12.36 8.26
N THR A 127 0.01 13.07 8.66
CA THR A 127 0.03 13.86 9.91
C THR A 127 -0.40 15.31 9.74
N THR A 128 -0.98 15.68 8.60
CA THR A 128 -1.47 17.05 8.35
C THR A 128 -2.56 17.43 9.34
N PHE A 129 -2.47 18.63 9.89
CA PHE A 129 -3.49 19.22 10.76
C PHE A 129 -3.65 20.72 10.49
N PHE A 130 -4.78 21.27 10.91
CA PHE A 130 -5.10 22.69 10.77
C PHE A 130 -5.16 23.34 12.14
N ASN A 131 -4.32 24.37 12.35
CA ASN A 131 -4.35 25.19 13.55
C ASN A 131 -5.43 26.27 13.38
N LYS A 132 -6.50 26.18 14.18
CA LYS A 132 -7.63 27.10 14.11
C LYS A 132 -7.32 28.50 14.62
N ARG A 133 -6.38 28.63 15.57
CA ARG A 133 -6.02 29.94 16.17
C ARG A 133 -5.27 30.79 15.17
N GLU A 134 -4.29 30.19 14.50
CA GLU A 134 -3.47 30.84 13.48
C GLU A 134 -4.10 30.79 12.08
N CYS A 135 -5.24 30.11 11.93
CA CYS A 135 -5.86 29.82 10.64
C CYS A 135 -4.86 29.27 9.60
N ARG A 136 -4.02 28.31 10.01
CA ARG A 136 -2.88 27.83 9.21
C ARG A 136 -2.81 26.31 9.14
N PHE A 137 -2.35 25.81 7.99
CA PHE A 137 -2.04 24.40 7.81
C PHE A 137 -0.61 24.05 8.22
N TYR A 138 -0.49 22.88 8.83
CA TYR A 138 0.77 22.19 9.08
C TYR A 138 0.75 20.90 8.27
N TRP A 139 1.47 20.91 7.16
CA TRP A 139 1.44 19.87 6.14
C TRP A 139 2.33 18.68 6.49
N HIS A 140 1.93 17.51 6.00
CA HIS A 140 2.77 16.34 5.87
C HIS A 140 3.28 16.29 4.42
N VAL A 141 4.58 16.46 4.22
CA VAL A 141 5.20 16.58 2.89
C VAL A 141 6.06 15.36 2.64
N LYS A 142 5.88 14.70 1.50
CA LYS A 142 6.77 13.65 1.02
C LYS A 142 7.74 14.23 0.02
N LEU A 143 9.03 14.18 0.32
CA LEU A 143 10.11 14.61 -0.55
C LEU A 143 10.66 13.39 -1.28
N LEU A 144 10.72 13.48 -2.61
CA LEU A 144 11.21 12.42 -3.48
C LEU A 144 12.46 12.93 -4.19
N PHE A 145 13.53 12.15 -4.14
CA PHE A 145 14.80 12.43 -4.81
C PHE A 145 15.06 11.33 -5.83
N PRO A 146 14.62 11.50 -7.10
CA PRO A 146 14.71 10.46 -8.12
C PRO A 146 16.13 9.96 -8.39
N GLU A 147 17.10 10.87 -8.50
CA GLU A 147 18.50 10.54 -8.83
C GLU A 147 19.19 9.70 -7.75
N SER A 148 18.75 9.83 -6.49
CA SER A 148 19.27 9.04 -5.38
C SER A 148 18.32 7.92 -4.94
N SER A 149 17.21 7.71 -5.65
CA SER A 149 16.14 6.77 -5.29
C SER A 149 15.75 6.84 -3.80
N THR A 150 15.77 8.05 -3.21
CA THR A 150 15.57 8.25 -1.79
C THR A 150 14.28 9.02 -1.53
N GLU A 151 13.56 8.63 -0.49
CA GLU A 151 12.33 9.28 -0.06
C GLU A 151 12.46 9.77 1.39
N TYR A 152 12.02 10.99 1.65
CA TYR A 152 11.94 11.55 3.00
C TYR A 152 10.52 12.04 3.29
N ARG A 153 10.16 12.03 4.58
CA ARG A 153 8.84 12.42 5.07
C ARG A 153 9.00 13.53 6.09
N GLU A 154 8.53 14.72 5.73
CA GLU A 154 8.51 15.88 6.60
C GLU A 154 7.14 16.06 7.24
N ARG A 155 7.14 16.26 8.56
CA ARG A 155 5.92 16.39 9.35
C ARG A 155 5.80 17.81 9.87
N ARG A 156 4.57 18.33 9.85
CA ARG A 156 4.20 19.64 10.42
C ARG A 156 4.94 20.81 9.74
N VAL A 157 5.04 20.79 8.42
CA VAL A 157 5.59 21.89 7.64
C VAL A 157 4.56 23.02 7.59
N PRO A 158 4.85 24.22 8.13
CA PRO A 158 3.88 25.30 8.11
C PRO A 158 3.76 25.89 6.70
N ASP A 159 2.57 26.38 6.37
CA ASP A 159 2.22 26.86 5.03
C ASP A 159 3.06 28.06 4.54
N ASN A 160 3.63 28.85 5.44
CA ASN A 160 4.46 30.00 5.12
C ASN A 160 5.93 29.67 4.84
N ARG A 161 6.34 28.41 5.02
CA ARG A 161 7.72 27.99 4.82
C ARG A 161 8.02 27.88 3.34
N THR A 162 9.12 28.48 2.89
CA THR A 162 9.49 28.41 1.47
C THR A 162 10.03 27.01 1.13
N LEU A 163 9.91 26.60 -0.14
CA LEU A 163 10.49 25.32 -0.61
C LEU A 163 12.00 25.27 -0.37
N LYS A 164 12.69 26.41 -0.49
CA LYS A 164 14.12 26.53 -0.19
C LYS A 164 14.40 26.15 1.25
N GLU A 165 13.71 26.75 2.22
CA GLU A 165 13.84 26.43 3.65
C GLU A 165 13.49 24.98 4.00
N ILE A 166 12.57 24.35 3.27
CA ILE A 166 12.21 22.94 3.46
C ILE A 166 13.35 22.03 2.96
N LEU A 167 14.04 22.44 1.89
CA LEU A 167 15.11 21.67 1.26
C LEU A 167 16.50 21.93 1.87
N THR A 168 16.70 23.04 2.59
CA THR A 168 17.97 23.37 3.29
C THR A 168 18.55 22.20 4.08
N PRO A 169 17.79 21.50 4.95
CA PRO A 169 18.32 20.38 5.74
C PRO A 169 18.78 19.17 4.91
N TYR A 170 18.44 19.12 3.62
CA TYR A 170 18.69 18.00 2.71
C TYR A 170 19.82 18.30 1.72
N ILE A 171 19.82 19.50 1.15
CA ILE A 171 20.68 19.86 0.01
C ILE A 171 21.81 20.80 0.44
N HIS A 172 21.66 21.56 1.53
CA HIS A 172 22.63 22.59 1.90
C HIS A 172 24.01 21.97 2.21
N PRO A 173 25.11 22.48 1.64
CA PRO A 173 26.44 21.90 1.83
C PRO A 173 26.88 21.82 3.29
N THR A 174 26.51 22.81 4.12
CA THR A 174 27.04 22.96 5.48
C THR A 174 26.03 22.61 6.57
N GLU A 175 24.73 22.70 6.26
CA GLU A 175 23.65 22.54 7.25
C GLU A 175 22.93 21.20 7.13
N SER A 176 23.20 20.42 6.08
CA SER A 176 22.60 19.09 5.93
C SER A 176 23.33 18.06 6.79
N GLU A 177 22.57 17.10 7.33
CA GLU A 177 23.15 15.98 8.08
C GLU A 177 24.11 15.17 7.19
N PRO A 178 25.30 14.78 7.67
CA PRO A 178 26.32 14.10 6.85
C PRO A 178 25.79 12.86 6.13
N VAL A 179 24.90 12.09 6.77
CA VAL A 179 24.28 10.88 6.20
C VAL A 179 23.34 11.21 5.05
N LYS A 180 22.53 12.28 5.19
CA LYS A 180 21.63 12.75 4.11
C LYS A 180 22.44 13.35 2.97
N ARG A 181 23.47 14.13 3.28
CA ARG A 181 24.40 14.72 2.32
C ARG A 181 25.07 13.67 1.44
N GLN A 182 25.53 12.56 2.05
CA GLN A 182 26.15 11.48 1.29
C GLN A 182 25.16 10.79 0.34
N LYS A 183 23.92 10.55 0.81
CA LYS A 183 22.86 9.97 -0.03
C LYS A 183 22.43 10.91 -1.15
N LEU A 184 22.42 12.21 -0.89
CA LEU A 184 21.98 13.27 -1.81
C LEU A 184 23.14 13.99 -2.50
N LYS A 185 24.31 13.34 -2.62
CA LYS A 185 25.54 13.95 -3.16
C LYS A 185 25.37 14.60 -4.53
N VAL A 186 24.49 14.06 -5.37
CA VAL A 186 24.19 14.60 -6.71
C VAL A 186 23.58 16.00 -6.58
N TYR A 187 22.60 16.15 -5.68
CA TYR A 187 21.90 17.42 -5.46
C TYR A 187 22.76 18.45 -4.71
N VAL A 188 23.67 18.00 -3.85
CA VAL A 188 24.56 18.92 -3.10
C VAL A 188 25.61 19.56 -4.00
N ARG A 189 26.04 18.88 -5.07
CA ARG A 189 27.05 19.38 -6.02
C ARG A 189 26.55 20.55 -6.88
N ASP A 190 25.30 20.51 -7.30
CA ASP A 190 24.73 21.46 -8.27
C ASP A 190 24.18 22.75 -7.62
N SER A 191 24.34 22.90 -6.30
CA SER A 191 23.79 24.01 -5.50
C SER A 191 22.26 24.15 -5.63
N PHE A 192 21.65 25.12 -4.93
CA PHE A 192 20.20 25.33 -5.02
C PHE A 192 19.73 25.75 -6.42
N ASP A 193 20.59 26.39 -7.20
CA ASP A 193 20.23 26.98 -8.50
C ASP A 193 20.12 25.91 -9.61
N GLY A 194 20.82 24.78 -9.47
CA GLY A 194 20.70 23.63 -10.37
C GLY A 194 19.50 22.73 -10.08
N VAL A 195 18.86 22.88 -8.91
CA VAL A 195 17.78 21.98 -8.47
C VAL A 195 16.42 22.50 -8.89
N ARG A 196 15.69 21.68 -9.65
CA ARG A 196 14.29 21.94 -10.00
C ARG A 196 13.34 21.14 -9.10
N VAL A 197 12.33 21.82 -8.57
CA VAL A 197 11.30 21.21 -7.73
C VAL A 197 10.03 21.00 -8.55
N PHE A 198 9.52 19.78 -8.53
CA PHE A 198 8.28 19.42 -9.21
C PHE A 198 7.22 19.02 -8.18
N MET A 199 5.99 19.46 -8.41
CA MET A 199 4.84 19.01 -7.65
C MET A 199 3.91 18.18 -8.54
N LYS A 200 3.32 17.14 -7.96
CA LYS A 200 2.35 16.33 -8.69
C LYS A 200 1.09 17.15 -8.96
N VAL A 201 0.73 17.29 -10.22
CA VAL A 201 -0.54 17.87 -10.62
C VAL A 201 -1.62 16.79 -10.51
N GLU A 202 -2.56 16.97 -9.59
CA GLU A 202 -3.74 16.12 -9.45
C GLU A 202 -4.90 16.68 -10.31
N ASN A 203 -5.83 15.83 -10.75
CA ASN A 203 -7.01 16.20 -11.58
C ASN A 203 -6.73 16.69 -13.01
N ARG A 204 -5.75 16.11 -13.71
CA ARG A 204 -5.76 16.22 -15.18
C ARG A 204 -6.95 15.43 -15.72
N LYS A 205 -7.73 16.04 -16.63
CA LYS A 205 -8.70 15.30 -17.44
C LYS A 205 -7.92 14.24 -18.23
N CYS A 206 -8.42 13.01 -18.28
CA CYS A 206 -7.91 12.04 -19.25
C CYS A 206 -7.89 12.71 -20.62
N ASN A 207 -6.74 12.66 -21.31
CA ASN A 207 -6.47 13.23 -22.64
C ASN A 207 -6.08 14.72 -22.72
N SER A 208 -5.76 15.43 -21.63
CA SER A 208 -5.08 16.73 -21.79
C SER A 208 -3.62 16.51 -22.20
N MET A 209 -3.33 16.59 -23.50
CA MET A 209 -1.94 16.62 -23.99
C MET A 209 -1.28 17.96 -23.60
N ARG A 210 0.05 17.89 -23.45
CA ARG A 210 0.91 18.94 -22.91
C ARG A 210 1.15 20.07 -23.89
#